data_AF-A0A6N2HN36-F1
#
_entry.id   AF-A0A6N2HN36-F1
#
_cell.length_a   1.000
_cell.length_b   1.000
_cell.length_c   1.000
_cell.angle_alpha   90.00
_cell.angle_beta   90.00
_cell.angle_gamma   90.00
#
_symmetry.space_group_name_H-M   'P 1'
#
loop_
_entity.id
_entity.type
_entity.pdbx_description
1 polymer ?
#
loop_
_entity_poly.entity_id
_entity_poly.type
_entity_poly.pdbx_seq_one_letter_code
_entity_poly.pdbx_strand_id
1 'polypeptide(L)'
;MVPFTGLSPRQFGKLVTALRREGADPVRKGRPWSLPLEDRVLLVAAYWRTNLTLRQLAPLFGVSKSAADRIVDHLGPSLALQPRRRFRKDTVLIV
;
A
#
# COMPACT_ATOMS: atom_id res chain seq x y z
N MET A 1 -11.95 4.41 -4.54
CA MET A 1 -11.17 3.23 -4.11
C MET A 1 -11.11 2.11 -5.14
N VAL A 2 -12.25 1.59 -5.61
CA VAL A 2 -12.31 0.53 -6.64
C VAL A 2 -11.53 0.89 -7.93
N PRO A 3 -11.67 2.08 -8.54
CA PRO A 3 -10.93 2.40 -9.77
C PRO A 3 -9.40 2.49 -9.57
N PHE A 4 -8.95 2.83 -8.37
CA PHE A 4 -7.53 3.07 -8.08
C PHE A 4 -6.79 1.84 -7.51
N THR A 5 -7.50 0.95 -6.81
CA THR A 5 -6.89 -0.23 -6.14
C THR A 5 -7.40 -1.56 -6.68
N GLY A 6 -8.56 -1.58 -7.35
CA GLY A 6 -9.28 -2.81 -7.66
C GLY A 6 -9.93 -3.50 -6.46
N LEU A 7 -9.87 -2.91 -5.25
CA LEU A 7 -10.42 -3.48 -4.02
C LEU A 7 -11.81 -2.93 -3.70
N SER A 8 -12.71 -3.81 -3.27
CA SER A 8 -13.96 -3.39 -2.63
C SER A 8 -13.66 -2.67 -1.29
N PRO A 9 -14.56 -1.80 -0.82
CA PRO A 9 -14.42 -1.13 0.49
C PRO A 9 -14.11 -2.08 1.65
N ARG A 10 -14.77 -3.23 1.67
CA ARG A 10 -14.57 -4.26 2.70
C ARG A 10 -13.19 -4.92 2.63
N GLN A 11 -12.69 -5.23 1.44
CA GLN A 11 -11.36 -5.82 1.27
C GLN A 11 -10.25 -4.84 1.66
N PHE A 12 -10.41 -3.58 1.29
CA PHE A 12 -9.46 -2.53 1.65
C PHE A 12 -9.43 -2.29 3.17
N GLY A 13 -10.60 -2.25 3.83
CA GLY A 13 -10.66 -2.15 5.30
C GLY A 13 -9.93 -3.30 6.00
N LYS A 14 -10.03 -4.53 5.46
CA LYS A 14 -9.24 -5.68 5.94
C LYS A 14 -7.74 -5.47 5.75
N LEU A 15 -7.31 -4.96 4.59
CA LEU A 15 -5.90 -4.68 4.31
C LEU A 15 -5.34 -3.64 5.29
N VAL A 16 -6.03 -2.51 5.47
CA VAL A 16 -5.61 -1.47 6.41
C VAL A 16 -5.54 -2.02 7.85
N THR A 17 -6.50 -2.84 8.25
CA THR A 17 -6.50 -3.49 9.57
C THR A 17 -5.30 -4.42 9.75
N ALA A 18 -4.94 -5.20 8.73
CA ALA A 18 -3.77 -6.06 8.76
C ALA A 18 -2.47 -5.24 8.89
N LEU A 19 -2.34 -4.18 8.10
CA LEU A 19 -1.18 -3.27 8.15
C LEU A 19 -1.04 -2.56 9.50
N ARG A 20 -2.15 -2.17 10.14
CA ARG A 20 -2.12 -1.65 11.52
C ARG A 20 -1.56 -2.68 12.49
N ARG A 21 -1.95 -3.95 12.37
CA ARG A 21 -1.45 -5.04 13.23
C ARG A 21 0.03 -5.35 12.99
N GLU A 22 0.49 -5.22 11.76
CA GLU A 22 1.91 -5.38 11.38
C GLU A 22 2.77 -4.18 11.76
N GLY A 23 2.19 -3.12 12.32
CA GLY A 23 2.94 -1.93 12.77
C GLY A 23 3.33 -0.99 11.63
N ALA A 24 2.64 -1.04 10.48
CA ALA A 24 2.91 -0.15 9.34
C ALA A 24 2.59 1.33 9.62
N ASP A 25 1.88 1.61 10.72
CA ASP A 25 1.59 2.94 11.24
C ASP A 25 2.19 3.15 12.64
N PRO A 26 3.53 3.17 12.76
CA PRO A 26 4.15 3.33 14.06
C PRO A 26 3.89 4.74 14.59
N VAL A 27 3.60 4.86 15.89
CA VAL A 27 3.59 6.14 16.60
C VAL A 27 5.02 6.66 16.64
N ARG A 28 5.40 7.45 15.63
CA ARG A 28 6.75 8.03 15.52
C ARG A 28 6.92 9.19 16.49
N LYS A 29 8.11 9.30 17.09
CA LYS A 29 8.56 10.55 17.73
C LYS A 29 8.87 11.56 16.62
N GLY A 30 8.03 12.58 16.46
CA GLY A 30 8.20 13.62 15.43
C GLY A 30 6.88 14.09 14.82
N ARG A 31 6.96 14.85 13.73
CA ARG A 31 5.76 15.32 13.02
C ARG A 31 5.00 14.12 12.45
N PRO A 32 3.70 13.95 12.77
CA PRO A 32 2.89 12.89 12.19
C PRO A 32 2.81 13.06 10.67
N TRP A 33 2.56 11.97 9.96
CA TRP A 33 2.22 12.05 8.55
C TRP A 33 1.02 12.98 8.35
N SER A 34 1.08 13.86 7.36
CA SER A 34 -0.06 14.73 7.02
C SER A 34 -1.24 13.97 6.43
N LEU A 35 -1.03 12.70 6.07
CA LEU A 35 -1.98 11.85 5.37
C LEU A 35 -2.35 10.63 6.25
N PRO A 36 -3.65 10.33 6.47
CA PRO A 36 -4.10 9.15 7.20
C PRO A 36 -3.52 7.85 6.64
N LEU A 37 -3.49 6.78 7.44
CA LEU A 37 -2.94 5.50 7.00
C LEU A 37 -3.70 4.95 5.79
N GLU A 38 -5.01 5.05 5.81
CA GLU A 38 -5.91 4.64 4.73
C GLU A 38 -5.51 5.30 3.41
N ASP A 39 -5.35 6.61 3.40
CA ASP A 39 -5.00 7.38 2.21
C ASP A 39 -3.55 7.12 1.76
N ARG A 40 -2.63 6.86 2.70
CA ARG A 40 -1.26 6.43 2.38
C ARG A 40 -1.25 5.05 1.71
N VAL A 41 -2.05 4.11 2.20
CA VAL A 41 -2.20 2.77 1.59
C VAL A 41 -2.84 2.87 0.21
N LEU A 42 -3.85 3.72 0.07
CA LEU A 42 -4.49 4.02 -1.21
C LEU A 42 -3.50 4.62 -2.22
N LEU A 43 -2.62 5.52 -1.77
CA LEU A 43 -1.56 6.11 -2.59
C LEU A 43 -0.61 5.04 -3.13
N VAL A 44 -0.07 4.16 -2.26
CA VAL A 44 0.84 3.10 -2.72
C VAL A 44 0.14 2.12 -3.67
N ALA A 45 -1.10 1.73 -3.35
CA ALA A 45 -1.87 0.84 -4.22
C ALA A 45 -2.14 1.48 -5.59
N ALA A 46 -2.48 2.77 -5.64
CA ALA A 46 -2.67 3.50 -6.88
C ALA A 46 -1.37 3.66 -7.67
N TYR A 47 -0.24 3.91 -7.00
CA TYR A 47 1.08 3.98 -7.63
C TYR A 47 1.47 2.68 -8.33
N TRP A 48 1.19 1.53 -7.73
CA TRP A 48 1.46 0.23 -8.35
C TRP A 48 0.44 -0.19 -9.41
N ARG A 49 -0.82 0.20 -9.24
CA ARG A 49 -1.90 -0.25 -10.13
C ARG A 49 -2.04 0.60 -11.38
N THR A 50 -1.61 1.86 -11.33
CA THR A 50 -1.73 2.82 -12.43
C THR A 50 -0.36 3.15 -13.00
N ASN A 51 -0.31 3.58 -14.27
CA ASN A 51 0.93 4.02 -14.91
C ASN A 51 1.25 5.50 -14.62
N LEU A 52 0.79 6.04 -13.47
CA LEU A 52 1.00 7.43 -13.10
C LEU A 52 2.35 7.62 -12.42
N THR A 53 3.04 8.69 -12.78
CA THR A 53 4.25 9.11 -12.06
C THR A 53 3.90 9.65 -10.68
N LEU A 54 4.83 9.58 -9.72
CA LEU A 54 4.63 10.19 -8.38
C LEU A 54 4.31 11.69 -8.44
N ARG A 55 4.78 12.40 -9.48
CA ARG A 55 4.47 13.83 -9.70
C ARG A 55 3.01 14.05 -10.07
N GLN A 56 2.41 13.13 -10.83
CA GLN A 56 0.99 13.19 -11.20
C GLN A 56 0.09 12.67 -10.07
N LEU A 57 0.57 11.67 -9.32
CA LEU A 57 -0.19 11.05 -8.25
C LEU A 57 -0.26 11.92 -6.99
N ALA A 58 0.85 12.54 -6.58
CA ALA A 58 0.94 13.27 -5.31
C ALA A 58 -0.11 14.40 -5.15
N PRO A 59 -0.41 15.24 -6.16
CA PRO A 59 -1.48 16.24 -6.07
C PRO A 59 -2.86 15.66 -5.81
N LEU A 60 -3.16 14.44 -6.28
CA LEU A 60 -4.46 13.78 -6.07
C LEU A 60 -4.70 13.43 -4.60
N PHE A 61 -3.63 13.34 -3.81
CA PHE A 61 -3.66 13.07 -2.38
C PHE A 61 -3.33 14.30 -1.52
N GLY A 62 -3.21 15.48 -2.13
CA GLY A 62 -2.90 16.73 -1.41
C GLY A 62 -1.51 16.73 -0.75
N VAL A 63 -0.57 15.93 -1.23
CA VAL A 63 0.80 15.82 -0.69
C VAL A 63 1.84 16.26 -1.73
N SER A 64 3.04 16.62 -1.28
CA SER A 64 4.16 16.88 -2.18
C SER A 64 4.70 15.59 -2.78
N LYS A 65 5.37 15.67 -3.94
CA LYS A 65 6.03 14.51 -4.58
C LYS A 65 6.99 13.80 -3.61
N SER A 66 7.80 14.54 -2.86
CA SER A 66 8.75 13.97 -1.88
C SER A 66 8.06 13.39 -0.64
N ALA A 67 6.85 13.83 -0.30
CA ALA A 67 6.06 13.17 0.73
C ALA A 67 5.49 11.84 0.22
N ALA A 68 4.97 11.81 -1.01
CA ALA A 68 4.49 10.59 -1.66
C ALA A 68 5.61 9.54 -1.82
N ASP A 69 6.80 9.96 -2.22
CA ASP A 69 8.01 9.12 -2.33
C ASP A 69 8.31 8.41 -0.99
N ARG A 70 8.41 9.18 0.10
CA ARG A 70 8.62 8.64 1.45
C ARG A 70 7.50 7.72 1.93
N ILE A 71 6.26 7.93 1.49
CA ILE A 71 5.13 7.05 1.80
C ILE A 71 5.30 5.71 1.08
N VAL A 72 5.67 5.72 -0.20
CA VAL A 72 5.94 4.50 -0.99
C VAL A 72 7.11 3.72 -0.41
N ASP A 73 8.21 4.39 -0.07
CA ASP A 73 9.38 3.73 0.54
C ASP A 73 9.05 3.08 1.90
N HIS A 74 8.19 3.75 2.69
CA HIS A 74 7.81 3.27 4.03
C HIS A 74 6.79 2.12 3.99
N LEU A 75 5.73 2.23 3.18
CA LEU A 75 4.63 1.25 3.15
C LEU A 75 4.77 0.19 2.05
N GLY A 76 5.58 0.45 1.02
CA GLY A 76 5.82 -0.47 -0.08
C GLY A 76 6.25 -1.86 0.40
N PRO A 77 7.22 -2.00 1.31
CA PRO A 77 7.63 -3.30 1.83
C PRO A 77 6.51 -4.06 2.56
N SER A 78 5.67 -3.38 3.34
CA SER A 78 4.53 -4.01 4.04
C SER A 78 3.41 -4.44 3.09
N LEU A 79 3.25 -3.72 1.98
CA LEU A 79 2.26 -4.04 0.94
C LEU A 79 2.76 -5.05 -0.09
N ALA A 80 4.07 -5.29 -0.15
CA ALA A 80 4.69 -6.35 -0.93
C ALA A 80 4.39 -7.70 -0.26
N LEU A 81 3.11 -8.09 -0.29
CA LEU A 81 2.65 -9.38 0.19
C LEU A 81 3.52 -10.47 -0.44
N GLN A 82 4.12 -11.32 0.40
CA GLN A 82 4.85 -12.47 -0.10
C GLN A 82 3.95 -13.23 -1.08
N PRO A 83 4.47 -13.62 -2.27
CA PRO A 83 3.73 -14.46 -3.19
C PRO A 83 3.15 -15.63 -2.41
N ARG A 84 1.84 -15.83 -2.47
CA ARG A 84 1.22 -17.00 -1.84
C ARG A 84 1.96 -18.22 -2.35
N ARG A 85 2.63 -18.94 -1.45
CA ARG A 85 3.15 -20.28 -1.75
C ARG A 85 1.94 -21.15 -2.07
N ARG A 86 1.60 -21.20 -3.35
CA ARG A 86 0.41 -21.88 -3.87
C ARG A 86 0.56 -23.40 -3.76
N PHE A 87 1.80 -23.85 -3.59
CA PHE A 87 2.22 -25.23 -3.56
C PHE A 87 3.07 -25.48 -2.32
N ARG A 88 2.89 -26.65 -1.69
CA ARG A 88 3.82 -27.12 -0.65
C ARG A 88 5.17 -27.43 -1.32
N LYS A 89 6.24 -27.49 -0.51
CA LYS A 89 7.62 -27.69 -0.99
C LYS A 89 7.78 -28.92 -1.90
N ASP A 90 6.87 -29.90 -1.77
CA ASP A 90 6.92 -31.19 -2.46
C ASP A 90 5.74 -31.43 -3.41
N THR A 91 5.01 -30.38 -3.83
CA THR A 91 3.95 -30.54 -4.83
C THR A 91 4.53 -30.60 -6.23
N VAL A 92 4.44 -31.77 -6.88
CA VAL A 92 4.80 -31.96 -8.28
C VAL A 92 3.64 -31.51 -9.16
N LEU A 93 3.92 -30.58 -10.09
CA LEU A 93 2.97 -30.16 -11.13
C LEU A 93 3.20 -31.04 -12.35
N ILE A 94 2.20 -31.85 -12.72
CA ILE A 94 2.19 -32.58 -13.99
C ILE A 94 1.55 -31.64 -15.02
N VAL A 95 2.23 -31.43 -16.15
CA VAL A 95 1.80 -30.62 -17.31
C VAL A 95 1.62 -31.53 -18.50
#